data_AF-A0A7J2ZED0-F1
#
_entry.id   AF-A0A7J2ZED0-F1
#
_cell.length_a   1.000
_cell.length_b   1.000
_cell.length_c   1.000
_cell.angle_alpha   90.00
_cell.angle_beta   90.00
_cell.angle_gamma   90.00
#
_symmetry.space_group_name_H-M   'P 1'
#
loop_
_entity.id
_entity.type
_entity.pdbx_description
1 polymer ?
#
loop_
_entity_poly.entity_id
_entity_poly.type
_entity_poly.pdbx_seq_one_letter_code
_entity_poly.pdbx_strand_id
1 'polypeptide(L)'
;MAQAYTFEKTELRKRLKLFGLSDAHLEEVMSLFDKKNKRMDVVTFVLTLERFGASRTQISNFLEDIGIEKTTLITIFSKADAKKVGLDDKKIQEVVLKG
;
A
#
# COMPACT_ATOMS: atom_id res chain seq x y z
N MET A 1 16.59 5.62 4.48
CA MET A 1 15.91 6.74 3.76
C MET A 1 14.51 6.28 3.39
N ALA A 2 13.47 6.97 3.84
CA ALA A 2 12.09 6.67 3.46
C ALA A 2 11.79 7.42 2.15
N GLN A 3 11.57 6.68 1.06
CA GLN A 3 11.17 7.29 -0.20
C GLN A 3 9.68 7.63 -0.10
N ALA A 4 9.37 8.91 0.07
CA ALA A 4 8.01 9.42 0.01
C ALA A 4 7.73 9.88 -1.42
N TYR A 5 6.79 9.22 -2.09
CA TYR A 5 6.32 9.62 -3.40
C TYR A 5 5.06 10.48 -3.25
N THR A 6 5.04 11.61 -3.94
CA THR A 6 3.88 12.51 -3.96
C THR A 6 3.05 12.15 -5.18
N PHE A 7 1.85 11.63 -4.96
CA PHE A 7 0.92 11.29 -6.05
C PHE A 7 -0.15 12.37 -6.19
N GLU A 8 -0.54 12.67 -7.43
CA GLU A 8 -1.75 13.45 -7.64
C GLU A 8 -2.98 12.63 -7.28
N LYS A 9 -3.91 13.27 -6.55
CA LYS A 9 -5.16 12.66 -6.05
C LYS A 9 -5.94 11.98 -7.17
N THR A 10 -6.01 12.64 -8.32
CA THR A 10 -6.74 12.20 -9.52
C THR A 10 -6.07 11.00 -10.18
N GLU A 11 -4.75 11.01 -10.28
CA GLU A 11 -3.98 9.93 -10.90
C GLU A 11 -4.03 8.66 -10.05
N LEU A 12 -3.87 8.80 -8.73
CA LEU A 12 -4.03 7.70 -7.79
C LEU A 12 -5.41 7.06 -7.95
N ARG A 13 -6.48 7.86 -7.98
CA ARG A 13 -7.86 7.36 -8.14
C ARG A 13 -8.05 6.57 -9.43
N LYS A 14 -7.55 7.07 -10.57
CA LYS A 14 -7.66 6.38 -11.87
C LYS A 14 -6.99 5.01 -11.80
N ARG A 15 -5.79 4.94 -11.24
CA ARG A 15 -5.00 3.70 -11.18
C ARG A 15 -5.56 2.69 -10.18
N LEU A 16 -6.05 3.16 -9.04
CA LEU A 16 -6.79 2.32 -8.11
C LEU A 16 -8.02 1.68 -8.76
N LYS A 17 -8.72 2.42 -9.63
CA LYS A 17 -9.83 1.88 -10.42
C LYS A 17 -9.38 0.78 -11.40
N LEU A 18 -8.18 0.89 -11.97
CA LEU A 18 -7.59 -0.13 -12.85
C LEU A 18 -7.25 -1.43 -12.10
N PHE A 19 -7.04 -1.37 -10.79
CA PHE A 19 -6.85 -2.57 -9.97
C PHE A 19 -8.14 -3.33 -9.69
N GLY A 20 -9.31 -2.80 -10.10
CA GLY A 20 -10.61 -3.40 -9.81
C GLY A 20 -11.10 -3.15 -8.39
N LEU A 21 -10.55 -2.13 -7.71
CA LEU A 21 -10.98 -1.74 -6.38
C LEU A 21 -12.39 -1.14 -6.43
N SER A 22 -13.23 -1.48 -5.45
CA SER A 22 -14.55 -0.88 -5.27
C SER A 22 -14.43 0.60 -4.89
N ASP A 23 -15.47 1.39 -5.17
CA ASP A 23 -15.50 2.82 -4.84
C ASP A 23 -15.30 3.09 -3.34
N ALA A 24 -15.75 2.18 -2.47
CA ALA A 24 -15.53 2.25 -1.03
C ALA A 24 -14.03 2.10 -0.65
N HIS A 25 -13.34 1.11 -1.22
CA HIS A 25 -11.89 0.93 -0.98
C HIS A 25 -11.09 2.10 -1.56
N LEU A 26 -11.48 2.61 -2.73
CA LEU A 26 -10.93 3.82 -3.32
C LEU A 26 -11.00 4.99 -2.33
N GLU A 27 -12.18 5.27 -1.79
CA GLU A 27 -12.40 6.38 -0.85
C GLU A 27 -11.57 6.23 0.43
N GLU A 28 -11.42 5.00 0.93
CA GLU A 28 -10.58 4.70 2.08
C GLU A 28 -9.08 4.93 1.80
N VAL A 29 -8.55 4.46 0.65
CA VAL A 29 -7.18 4.77 0.23
C VAL A 29 -6.99 6.28 0.12
N MET A 30 -7.94 6.98 -0.50
CA MET A 30 -7.87 8.43 -0.68
C MET A 30 -7.84 9.17 0.66
N SER A 31 -8.64 8.73 1.63
CA SER A 31 -8.68 9.30 2.98
C SER A 31 -7.38 9.06 3.75
N LEU A 32 -6.79 7.86 3.62
CA LEU A 32 -5.47 7.55 4.19
C LEU A 32 -4.37 8.40 3.57
N PHE A 33 -4.47 8.67 2.26
CA PHE A 33 -3.54 9.53 1.54
C PHE A 33 -3.61 11.00 2.00
N ASP A 34 -4.83 11.50 2.22
CA ASP A 34 -5.08 12.87 2.70
C ASP A 34 -4.58 13.04 4.15
N LYS A 35 -4.92 12.09 5.04
CA LYS A 35 -4.50 12.10 6.45
C LYS A 35 -2.99 12.07 6.66
N LYS A 36 -2.24 11.46 5.73
CA LYS A 36 -0.77 11.42 5.78
C LYS A 36 -0.09 12.58 5.05
N ASN A 37 -0.78 13.71 4.89
CA ASN A 37 -0.23 14.93 4.31
C ASN A 37 0.31 14.73 2.89
N LYS A 38 -0.40 13.91 2.08
CA LYS A 38 0.00 13.48 0.72
C LYS A 38 1.34 12.75 0.63
N ARG A 39 1.89 12.32 1.78
CA ARG A 39 3.13 11.55 1.88
C ARG A 39 2.80 10.17 2.39
N MET A 40 2.42 9.29 1.47
CA MET A 40 2.23 7.89 1.81
C MET A 40 3.52 7.12 1.55
N ASP A 41 3.96 6.39 2.57
CA ASP A 41 5.07 5.46 2.42
C ASP A 41 4.67 4.34 1.46
N VAL A 42 5.50 4.10 0.44
CA VAL A 42 5.20 3.12 -0.61
C VAL A 42 5.01 1.71 -0.03
N VAL A 43 5.72 1.34 1.03
CA VAL A 43 5.54 0.04 1.68
C VAL A 43 4.14 -0.07 2.28
N THR A 44 3.66 0.97 2.97
CA THR A 44 2.30 1.01 3.50
C THR A 44 1.26 1.04 2.37
N PHE A 45 1.54 1.71 1.25
CA PHE A 45 0.65 1.71 0.10
C PHE A 45 0.45 0.30 -0.47
N VAL A 46 1.56 -0.41 -0.74
CA VAL A 46 1.56 -1.78 -1.27
C VAL A 46 0.74 -2.69 -0.37
N LEU A 47 0.96 -2.62 0.95
CA LEU A 47 0.22 -3.42 1.92
C LEU A 47 -1.29 -3.14 1.90
N THR A 48 -1.67 -1.86 1.80
CA THR A 48 -3.08 -1.48 1.70
C THR A 48 -3.71 -2.00 0.41
N LEU A 49 -3.01 -1.89 -0.72
CA LEU A 49 -3.46 -2.42 -2.00
C LEU A 49 -3.65 -3.94 -1.97
N GLU A 50 -2.66 -4.68 -1.46
CA GLU A 50 -2.75 -6.13 -1.31
C GLU A 50 -3.94 -6.53 -0.41
N ARG A 51 -4.17 -5.80 0.69
CA ARG A 51 -5.33 -6.03 1.58
C ARG A 51 -6.68 -5.79 0.91
N PHE A 52 -6.74 -4.87 -0.05
CA PHE A 52 -7.95 -4.59 -0.82
C PHE A 52 -8.11 -5.49 -2.06
N GLY A 53 -7.19 -6.44 -2.25
CA GLY A 53 -7.28 -7.46 -3.30
C GLY A 53 -6.50 -7.15 -4.57
N ALA A 54 -5.69 -6.08 -4.59
CA ALA A 54 -4.79 -5.83 -5.73
C ALA A 54 -3.68 -6.88 -5.77
N SER A 55 -3.41 -7.42 -6.96
CA SER A 55 -2.36 -8.42 -7.12
C SER A 55 -0.97 -7.79 -7.09
N ARG A 56 0.01 -8.56 -6.61
CA ARG A 56 1.41 -8.14 -6.53
C ARG A 56 1.96 -7.70 -7.89
N THR A 57 1.58 -8.38 -8.96
CA THR A 57 1.94 -8.04 -10.35
C THR A 57 1.41 -6.67 -10.76
N GLN A 58 0.13 -6.37 -10.48
CA GLN A 58 -0.45 -5.06 -10.79
C GLN A 58 0.25 -3.94 -10.03
N ILE A 59 0.57 -4.18 -8.76
CA ILE A 59 1.28 -3.22 -7.91
C ILE A 59 2.71 -3.01 -8.44
N SER A 60 3.43 -4.09 -8.77
CA SER A 60 4.77 -3.99 -9.38
C SER A 60 4.75 -3.16 -10.65
N ASN A 61 3.87 -3.49 -11.60
CA ASN A 61 3.74 -2.74 -12.86
C ASN A 61 3.43 -1.27 -12.61
N PHE A 62 2.57 -0.97 -11.62
CA PHE A 62 2.27 0.40 -11.24
C PHE A 62 3.50 1.14 -10.72
N LEU A 63 4.29 0.50 -9.85
CA LEU A 63 5.48 1.10 -9.29
C LEU A 63 6.59 1.26 -10.36
N GLU A 64 6.71 0.32 -11.30
CA GLU A 64 7.62 0.48 -12.45
C GLU A 64 7.20 1.65 -13.35
N ASP A 65 5.90 1.83 -13.61
CA ASP A 65 5.38 2.89 -14.47
C ASP A 65 5.62 4.30 -13.90
N ILE A 66 5.65 4.44 -12.57
CA ILE A 66 6.00 5.71 -11.91
C ILE A 66 7.52 5.92 -11.78
N GLY A 67 8.34 5.02 -12.36
CA GLY A 67 9.80 5.12 -12.39
C GLY A 67 10.52 4.46 -11.21
N ILE A 68 9.88 3.57 -10.46
CA ILE A 68 10.58 2.78 -9.45
C ILE A 68 11.29 1.60 -10.10
N GLU A 69 12.60 1.53 -9.94
CA GLU A 69 13.41 0.44 -10.46
C GLU A 69 13.13 -0.90 -9.75
N LYS A 70 13.34 -2.00 -10.48
CA LYS A 70 13.15 -3.37 -9.97
C LYS A 70 13.90 -3.67 -8.67
N THR A 71 15.11 -3.13 -8.50
CA THR A 71 15.90 -3.29 -7.27
C THR A 71 15.22 -2.64 -6.06
N THR A 72 14.62 -1.47 -6.27
CA THR A 72 13.84 -0.75 -5.26
C THR A 72 12.52 -1.47 -5.00
N LEU A 73 11.88 -2.04 -6.03
CA LEU A 73 10.67 -2.86 -5.87
C LEU A 73 10.89 -4.06 -4.97
N ILE A 74 11.96 -4.83 -5.19
CA ILE A 74 12.32 -5.96 -4.33
C ILE A 74 12.44 -5.49 -2.88
N THR A 75 13.14 -4.37 -2.65
CA THR A 75 13.31 -3.79 -1.31
C THR A 75 11.97 -3.38 -0.68
N ILE A 76 11.06 -2.79 -1.47
CA ILE A 76 9.72 -2.40 -1.01
C ILE A 76 8.91 -3.63 -0.63
N PHE A 77 8.84 -4.65 -1.48
CA PHE A 77 8.09 -5.88 -1.19
C PHE A 77 8.67 -6.64 -0.02
N SER A 78 9.99 -6.74 0.10
CA SER A 78 10.62 -7.35 1.28
C SER A 78 10.28 -6.59 2.57
N LYS A 79 10.26 -5.25 2.53
CA LYS A 79 9.81 -4.43 3.68
C LYS A 79 8.32 -4.59 3.95
N ALA A 80 7.50 -4.74 2.91
CA ALA A 80 6.07 -4.96 3.03
C ALA A 80 5.82 -6.31 3.72
N ASP A 81 6.45 -7.39 3.24
CA ASP A 81 6.37 -8.71 3.85
C ASP A 81 6.85 -8.71 5.29
N ALA A 82 8.00 -8.09 5.59
CA ALA A 82 8.50 -7.98 6.97
C ALA A 82 7.52 -7.23 7.88
N LYS A 83 6.90 -6.16 7.38
CA LYS A 83 5.92 -5.37 8.13
C LYS A 83 4.58 -6.09 8.26
N LYS A 84 4.21 -6.92 7.29
CA LYS A 84 3.04 -7.80 7.33
C LYS A 84 3.20 -8.85 8.42
N VAL A 85 4.32 -9.58 8.42
CA VAL A 85 4.67 -10.54 9.48
C VAL A 85 4.70 -9.87 10.85
N GLY A 86 5.32 -8.69 10.97
CA GLY A 86 5.31 -7.93 12.23
C GLY A 86 3.96 -7.32 12.64
N LEU A 87 3.00 -7.19 11.70
CA LEU A 87 1.61 -6.81 11.97
C LEU A 87 0.78 -8.02 12.40
N ASP A 88 1.00 -9.19 11.79
CA ASP A 88 0.36 -10.45 12.18
C ASP A 88 0.74 -10.82 13.62
N ASP A 89 2.02 -10.66 14.01
CA ASP A 89 2.47 -10.88 15.40
C ASP A 89 1.75 -9.97 16.41
N LYS A 90 1.53 -8.70 16.05
CA LYS A 90 0.79 -7.75 16.91
C LYS A 90 -0.72 -7.97 16.91
N LYS A 91 -1.30 -8.45 15.81
CA LYS A 91 -2.74 -8.68 15.70
C LYS A 91 -3.19 -9.94 16.43
N ILE A 92 -2.31 -10.94 16.56
CA ILE A 92 -2.56 -12.13 17.39
C ILE A 92 -2.59 -11.77 18.88
N GLN A 93 -1.81 -10.78 19.33
CA GLN A 93 -1.80 -10.37 20.74
C GLN A 93 -3.07 -9.62 21.20
N GLU A 94 -3.88 -9.06 20.29
CA GLU A 94 -5.08 -8.29 20.67
C GLU A 94 -6.31 -9.19 20.97
N VAL A 95 -6.25 -10.49 20.66
CA VAL A 95 -7.39 -11.41 20.85
C VAL A 95 -7.24 -12.32 22.08
N VAL A 96 -6.11 -12.28 22.79
CA VAL A 96 -5.85 -13.15 23.96
C VAL A 96 -6.08 -12.44 25.31
N LEU A 97 -6.48 -11.16 25.31
CA LEU A 97 -6.72 -10.37 26.52
C LEU A 97 -8.19 -9.97 26.67
N LYS A 98 -9.12 -10.90 26.43
CA LYS A 98 -10.48 -10.87 26.96
C LYS A 98 -10.92 -12.30 27.26
N GLY A 99 -10.31 -12.88 28.28
CA GLY A 99 -10.82 -14.06 29.01
C GLY A 99 -11.42 -13.60 30.33
#